data_AF-E6UH05-F1
#
_entry.id   AF-E6UH05-F1
#
_cell.length_a   1.000
_cell.length_b   1.000
_cell.length_c   1.000
_cell.angle_alpha   90.00
_cell.angle_beta   90.00
_cell.angle_gamma   90.00
#
_symmetry.space_group_name_H-M   'P 1'
#
loop_
_entity.id
_entity.type
_entity.pdbx_description
1 polymer ?
#
loop_
_entity_poly.entity_id
_entity_poly.type
_entity_poly.pdbx_seq_one_letter_code
_entity_poly.pdbx_strand_id
1 'polypeptide(L)'
;MAETIQDVGTMGTQGTVNMSTQMMTDALKAIEAYKGAIETAFNNLNTQYANVTSNFTGDAANGLQEFYTNKIEAMLKQEDGSVYQLLNALKGFCEAARDQIPGETGVDNELGKVNRQ
;
A
#
# COMPACT_ATOMS: atom_id res chain seq x y z
N MET A 1 17.83 35.34 42.65
CA MET A 1 17.77 34.04 41.96
C MET A 1 16.35 33.54 42.07
N ALA A 2 15.64 33.44 40.95
CA ALA A 2 14.32 32.83 40.86
C ALA A 2 14.29 32.10 39.51
N GLU A 3 13.76 30.89 39.57
CA GLU A 3 14.08 29.77 38.70
C GLU A 3 13.66 29.96 37.24
N THR A 4 14.54 29.48 36.37
CA THR A 4 14.30 29.22 34.95
C THR A 4 13.05 28.37 34.83
N ILE A 5 11.96 28.94 34.28
CA ILE A 5 10.82 28.15 33.82
C ILE A 5 11.35 27.29 32.68
N GLN A 6 11.57 26.02 33.02
CA GLN A 6 12.03 24.99 32.12
C GLN A 6 10.99 24.85 31.02
N ASP A 7 11.47 25.04 29.79
CA ASP A 7 10.84 24.73 28.52
C ASP A 7 10.19 23.34 28.56
N VAL A 8 8.92 23.27 28.97
CA VAL A 8 8.08 22.11 28.67
C VAL A 8 7.61 22.36 27.26
N GLY A 9 8.48 22.01 26.31
CA GLY A 9 8.25 22.14 24.89
C GLY A 9 6.82 21.77 24.58
N THR A 10 6.01 22.77 24.26
CA THR A 10 4.72 22.56 23.65
C THR A 10 4.97 21.58 22.52
N MET A 11 4.30 20.44 22.51
CA MET A 11 4.16 19.58 21.34
C MET A 11 3.33 20.31 20.25
N GLY A 12 3.59 21.61 20.07
CA GLY A 12 3.09 22.43 19.00
C GLY A 12 3.94 22.16 17.78
N THR A 13 3.26 21.84 16.68
CA THR A 13 3.78 21.70 15.32
C THR A 13 4.51 20.41 14.94
N GLN A 14 4.13 19.26 15.52
CA GLN A 14 4.13 18.06 14.67
C GLN A 14 2.90 18.22 13.77
N GLY A 15 3.11 18.62 12.50
CA GLY A 15 2.02 18.90 11.57
C GLY A 15 1.00 17.77 11.62
N THR A 16 -0.21 18.07 12.10
CA THR A 16 -1.26 17.08 12.27
C THR A 16 -1.58 16.52 10.89
N VAL A 17 -1.12 15.31 10.60
CA VAL A 17 -1.55 14.62 9.40
C VAL A 17 -3.02 14.29 9.63
N ASN A 18 -3.92 15.04 9.01
CA ASN A 18 -5.36 14.86 9.12
C ASN A 18 -5.79 13.64 8.30
N MET A 19 -5.30 12.46 8.66
CA MET A 19 -5.70 11.17 8.10
C MET A 19 -6.68 10.52 9.06
N SER A 20 -7.87 10.20 8.56
CA SER A 20 -8.87 9.45 9.33
C SER A 20 -8.73 7.95 9.09
N THR A 21 -9.23 7.15 10.03
CA THR A 21 -9.38 5.71 9.88
C THR A 21 -10.17 5.37 8.61
N GLN A 22 -11.13 6.22 8.24
CA GLN A 22 -11.90 6.10 7.01
C GLN A 22 -11.03 6.25 5.75
N MET A 23 -10.14 7.26 5.69
CA MET A 23 -9.22 7.43 4.57
C MET A 23 -8.31 6.22 4.36
N MET A 24 -7.79 5.64 5.45
CA MET A 24 -6.97 4.42 5.36
C MET A 24 -7.79 3.21 4.93
N THR A 25 -9.03 3.09 5.41
CA THR A 25 -9.96 2.03 4.99
C THR A 25 -10.29 2.13 3.50
N ASP A 26 -10.50 3.34 2.98
CA ASP A 26 -10.77 3.55 1.56
C ASP A 26 -9.53 3.31 0.69
N ALA A 27 -8.34 3.67 1.19
CA ALA A 27 -7.08 3.32 0.53
C ALA A 27 -6.88 1.80 0.44
N LEU A 28 -7.18 1.05 1.52
CA LEU A 28 -7.13 -0.41 1.51
C LEU A 28 -8.09 -1.02 0.49
N LYS A 29 -9.33 -0.51 0.40
CA LYS A 29 -10.29 -0.95 -0.63
C LYS A 29 -9.79 -0.68 -2.03
N ALA A 30 -9.19 0.50 -2.27
CA ALA A 30 -8.63 0.86 -3.57
C ALA A 30 -7.47 -0.08 -3.96
N ILE A 31 -6.59 -0.42 -3.01
CA ILE A 31 -5.50 -1.37 -3.22
C ILE A 31 -6.04 -2.74 -3.65
N GLU A 32 -7.06 -3.27 -2.96
CA GLU A 32 -7.66 -4.55 -3.31
C GLU A 32 -8.36 -4.49 -4.68
N ALA A 33 -9.03 -3.38 -5.01
CA ALA A 33 -9.61 -3.17 -6.33
C ALA A 33 -8.54 -3.15 -7.44
N TYR A 34 -7.40 -2.51 -7.21
CA TYR A 34 -6.28 -2.52 -8.16
C TYR A 34 -5.71 -3.92 -8.36
N LYS A 35 -5.54 -4.71 -7.29
CA LYS A 35 -5.10 -6.11 -7.39
C LYS A 35 -6.02 -6.93 -8.28
N GLY A 36 -7.34 -6.83 -8.08
CA GLY A 36 -8.32 -7.55 -8.91
C GLY A 36 -8.34 -7.09 -10.37
N ALA A 37 -8.17 -5.78 -10.62
CA ALA A 37 -8.09 -5.24 -11.97
C ALA A 37 -6.82 -5.71 -12.71
N ILE A 38 -5.68 -5.75 -12.01
CA ILE A 38 -4.42 -6.27 -12.55
C ILE A 38 -4.54 -7.76 -12.86
N GLU A 39 -5.10 -8.54 -11.95
CA GLU A 39 -5.30 -9.99 -12.15
C GLU A 39 -6.15 -10.25 -13.40
N THR A 40 -7.26 -9.53 -13.53
CA THR A 40 -8.15 -9.63 -14.71
C THR A 40 -7.40 -9.27 -16.00
N ALA A 41 -6.66 -8.16 -15.99
CA ALA A 41 -5.90 -7.70 -17.15
C ALA A 41 -4.78 -8.71 -17.52
N PHE A 42 -4.09 -9.25 -16.53
CA PHE A 42 -3.02 -10.22 -16.72
C PHE A 42 -3.54 -11.56 -17.26
N ASN A 43 -4.68 -12.04 -16.77
CA ASN A 43 -5.33 -13.25 -17.30
C ASN A 43 -5.79 -13.08 -18.76
N ASN A 44 -6.34 -11.91 -19.09
CA ASN A 44 -6.68 -11.57 -20.48
C ASN A 44 -5.43 -11.53 -21.35
N LEU A 45 -4.35 -10.93 -20.86
CA LEU A 45 -3.07 -10.86 -21.56
C LEU A 45 -2.44 -12.25 -21.76
N ASN A 46 -2.52 -13.14 -20.76
CA ASN A 46 -2.08 -14.55 -20.87
C ASN A 46 -2.84 -15.27 -21.99
N THR A 47 -4.16 -15.07 -22.07
CA THR A 47 -4.99 -15.65 -23.13
C THR A 47 -4.57 -15.14 -24.52
N GLN A 48 -4.35 -13.83 -24.65
CA GLN A 48 -3.89 -13.25 -25.93
C GLN A 48 -2.49 -13.72 -26.31
N TYR A 49 -1.58 -13.80 -25.34
CA TYR A 49 -0.22 -14.31 -25.54
C TYR A 49 -0.22 -15.75 -26.03
N ALA A 50 -1.04 -16.63 -25.43
CA ALA A 50 -1.19 -18.02 -25.87
C ALA A 50 -1.73 -18.11 -27.32
N ASN A 51 -2.73 -17.29 -27.66
CA ASN A 51 -3.28 -17.24 -29.02
C ASN A 51 -2.24 -16.80 -30.05
N VAL A 52 -1.46 -15.75 -29.75
CA VAL A 52 -0.42 -15.24 -30.66
C VAL A 52 0.71 -16.25 -30.80
N THR A 53 1.24 -16.79 -29.70
CA THR A 53 2.37 -17.72 -29.73
C THR A 53 2.05 -19.04 -30.43
N SER A 54 0.79 -19.49 -30.41
CA SER A 54 0.37 -20.67 -31.17
C SER A 54 0.58 -20.54 -32.69
N ASN A 55 0.67 -19.31 -33.21
CA ASN A 55 0.83 -19.00 -34.63
C ASN A 55 2.23 -18.45 -34.98
N PHE A 56 3.12 -18.31 -33.99
CA PHE A 56 4.46 -17.75 -34.17
C PHE A 56 5.52 -18.84 -34.07
N THR A 57 6.54 -18.79 -34.93
CA THR A 57 7.71 -19.70 -34.88
C THR A 57 9.00 -18.93 -35.16
N GLY A 58 10.14 -19.54 -34.84
CA GLY A 58 11.47 -18.94 -35.05
C GLY A 58 11.82 -17.85 -34.05
N ASP A 59 12.81 -17.02 -34.38
CA ASP A 59 13.41 -16.04 -33.47
C ASP A 59 12.40 -15.01 -32.93
N ALA A 60 11.37 -14.67 -33.72
CA ALA A 60 10.31 -13.78 -33.28
C ALA A 60 9.46 -14.38 -32.13
N ALA A 61 9.20 -15.70 -32.18
CA ALA A 61 8.49 -16.39 -31.10
C ALA A 61 9.33 -16.42 -29.82
N ASN A 62 10.63 -16.71 -29.96
CA ASN A 62 11.57 -16.72 -28.84
C ASN A 62 11.69 -15.34 -28.18
N GLY A 63 11.83 -14.27 -28.99
CA GLY A 63 11.91 -12.90 -28.47
C GLY A 63 10.62 -12.45 -27.78
N LEU A 64 9.45 -12.85 -28.30
CA LEU A 64 8.17 -12.58 -27.64
C LEU A 64 8.06 -13.32 -26.31
N GLN A 65 8.47 -14.60 -26.26
CA GLN A 65 8.49 -15.38 -25.02
C GLN A 65 9.41 -14.76 -23.98
N GLU A 66 10.62 -14.38 -24.38
CA GLU A 66 11.59 -13.75 -23.50
C GLU A 66 11.05 -12.42 -22.95
N PHE A 67 10.46 -11.59 -23.81
CA PHE A 67 9.81 -10.36 -23.37
C PHE A 67 8.67 -10.63 -22.39
N TYR A 68 7.80 -11.60 -22.70
CA TYR A 68 6.65 -11.92 -21.86
C TYR A 68 7.08 -12.34 -20.46
N THR A 69 7.97 -13.32 -20.35
CA THR A 69 8.43 -13.83 -19.05
C THR A 69 9.26 -12.78 -18.29
N ASN A 70 10.24 -12.16 -18.94
CA ASN A 70 11.19 -11.28 -18.23
C ASN A 70 10.62 -9.90 -17.90
N LYS A 71 9.54 -9.46 -18.57
CA LYS A 71 8.95 -8.13 -18.36
C LYS A 71 7.52 -8.20 -17.85
N ILE A 72 6.67 -9.00 -18.47
CA ILE A 72 5.25 -9.02 -18.14
C ILE A 72 5.02 -9.88 -16.89
N GLU A 73 5.43 -11.15 -16.90
CA GLU A 73 5.23 -12.04 -15.75
C GLU A 73 5.98 -11.52 -14.52
N ALA A 74 7.25 -11.14 -14.68
CA ALA A 74 8.05 -10.56 -13.60
C ALA A 74 7.44 -9.29 -12.96
N MET A 75 6.53 -8.60 -13.65
CA MET A 75 5.87 -7.39 -13.14
C MET A 75 4.47 -7.68 -12.59
N LEU A 76 3.70 -8.52 -13.27
CA LEU A 76 2.25 -8.65 -13.08
C LEU A 76 1.82 -9.99 -12.48
N LYS A 77 2.72 -10.96 -12.30
CA LYS A 77 2.38 -12.22 -11.64
C LYS A 77 2.04 -11.96 -10.18
N GLN A 78 0.93 -12.52 -9.71
CA GLN A 78 0.38 -12.19 -8.39
C GLN A 78 1.29 -12.58 -7.21
N GLU A 79 2.05 -13.66 -7.36
CA GLU A 79 2.86 -14.23 -6.28
C GLU A 79 4.07 -13.36 -5.93
N ASP A 80 4.78 -12.87 -6.96
CA ASP A 80 6.11 -12.27 -6.84
C ASP A 80 6.33 -11.06 -7.76
N GLY A 81 5.35 -10.69 -8.57
CA GLY A 81 5.44 -9.56 -9.48
C GLY A 81 5.68 -8.26 -8.73
N SER A 82 6.57 -7.42 -9.27
CA SER A 82 6.99 -6.17 -8.62
C SER A 82 5.81 -5.22 -8.30
N VAL A 83 4.74 -5.24 -9.11
CA VAL A 83 3.53 -4.45 -8.84
C VAL A 83 2.77 -4.98 -7.63
N TYR A 84 2.65 -6.30 -7.47
CA TYR A 84 2.00 -6.89 -6.29
C TYR A 84 2.81 -6.66 -5.03
N GLN A 85 4.15 -6.72 -5.13
CA GLN A 85 5.04 -6.37 -4.02
C GLN A 85 4.84 -4.91 -3.58
N LEU A 86 4.75 -3.97 -4.52
CA LEU A 86 4.45 -2.56 -4.24
C LEU A 86 3.07 -2.40 -3.59
N LEU A 87 2.02 -3.04 -4.13
CA LEU A 87 0.67 -2.97 -3.57
C LEU A 87 0.59 -3.57 -2.16
N ASN A 88 1.35 -4.63 -1.89
CA ASN A 88 1.45 -5.22 -0.55
C ASN A 88 2.20 -4.31 0.43
N ALA A 89 3.27 -3.63 -0.01
CA ALA A 89 3.95 -2.63 0.80
C ALA A 89 3.02 -1.46 1.14
N LEU A 90 2.29 -0.93 0.15
CA LEU A 90 1.29 0.12 0.35
C LEU A 90 0.17 -0.32 1.32
N LYS A 91 -0.31 -1.56 1.19
CA LYS A 91 -1.28 -2.14 2.12
C LYS A 91 -0.73 -2.14 3.55
N GLY A 92 0.49 -2.61 3.75
CA GLY A 92 1.15 -2.62 5.05
C GLY A 92 1.31 -1.21 5.65
N PHE A 93 1.64 -0.21 4.83
CA PHE A 93 1.66 1.20 5.27
C PHE A 93 0.29 1.70 5.70
N CYS A 94 -0.76 1.42 4.92
CA CYS A 94 -2.13 1.83 5.27
C CYS A 94 -2.64 1.13 6.55
N GLU A 95 -2.34 -0.15 6.74
CA GLU A 95 -2.66 -0.89 7.96
C GLU A 95 -1.93 -0.31 9.17
N ALA A 96 -0.61 -0.12 9.08
CA ALA A 96 0.19 0.45 10.15
C ALA A 96 -0.23 1.89 10.51
N ALA A 97 -0.52 2.72 9.51
CA ALA A 97 -1.01 4.08 9.72
C ALA A 97 -2.39 4.09 10.38
N ARG A 98 -3.31 3.23 9.93
CA ARG A 98 -4.65 3.10 10.51
C ARG A 98 -4.57 2.71 11.99
N ASP A 99 -3.73 1.75 12.32
CA ASP A 99 -3.62 1.20 13.68
C ASP A 99 -3.00 2.20 14.68
N GLN A 100 -2.30 3.23 14.18
CA GLN A 100 -1.80 4.34 15.01
C GLN A 100 -2.82 5.47 15.23
N ILE A 101 -3.94 5.49 14.48
CA ILE A 101 -4.99 6.49 14.69
C ILE A 101 -5.77 6.09 15.95
N PRO A 102 -5.78 6.91 17.01
CA PRO A 102 -6.57 6.63 18.21
C PRO A 102 -8.05 6.46 17.82
N GLY A 103 -8.70 5.40 18.29
CA GLY A 103 -10.15 5.23 18.13
C GLY A 103 -10.94 6.34 18.85
N GLU A 104 -12.26 6.37 18.68
CA GLU A 104 -13.16 7.40 19.28
C GLU A 104 -13.00 7.57 20.80
N THR A 105 -12.49 6.56 21.51
CA THR A 105 -11.95 6.74 22.86
C THR A 105 -10.56 7.35 22.78
N GLY A 106 -10.52 8.65 22.52
CA GLY A 106 -9.28 9.42 22.45
C GLY A 106 -8.44 9.27 23.73
N VAL A 107 -7.13 9.43 23.53
CA VAL A 107 -6.07 9.56 24.55
C VAL A 107 -6.45 10.56 25.68
N ASP A 108 -7.39 11.46 25.40
CA ASP A 108 -8.03 12.39 26.33
C ASP A 108 -8.67 11.73 27.57
N ASN A 109 -9.29 10.56 27.42
CA ASN A 109 -9.91 9.85 28.56
C ASN A 109 -8.87 9.19 29.47
N GLU A 110 -7.69 8.85 28.94
CA GLU A 110 -6.57 8.32 29.70
C GLU A 110 -5.77 9.46 30.35
N LEU A 111 -5.49 10.55 29.62
CA LEU A 111 -4.81 11.75 30.15
C LEU A 111 -5.62 12.46 31.24
N GLY A 112 -6.95 12.51 31.11
CA GLY A 112 -7.83 13.06 32.14
C GLY A 112 -7.87 12.26 33.43
N LYS A 113 -7.48 10.97 33.44
CA LYS A 113 -7.36 10.17 34.66
C LYS A 113 -6.05 10.43 35.40
N VAL A 114 -4.95 10.65 34.67
CA VAL A 114 -3.62 10.90 35.26
C VAL A 114 -3.51 12.33 35.78
N ASN A 115 -4.12 13.32 35.12
CA ASN A 115 -4.14 14.72 35.58
C ASN A 115 -5.06 15.02 36.77
N ARG A 116 -5.77 14.01 37.30
CA ARG A 116 -6.63 14.13 38.50
C ARG A 116 -6.02 13.48 39.75
N GLN A 117 -4.76 13.04 39.68
CA GLN A 117 -3.95 12.62 40.82
C GLN A 117 -3.03 13.76 41.24
#